data_AF-A0A9X2LIR2-F1
#
_entry.id   AF-A0A9X2LIR2-F1
#
_cell.length_a   1.000
_cell.length_b   1.000
_cell.length_c   1.000
_cell.angle_alpha   90.00
_cell.angle_beta   90.00
_cell.angle_gamma   90.00
#
_symmetry.space_group_name_H-M   'P 1'
#
loop_
_entity.id
_entity.type
_entity.pdbx_description
1 polymer ?
#
loop_
_entity_poly.entity_id
_entity_poly.type
_entity_poly.pdbx_seq_one_letter_code
_entity_poly.pdbx_strand_id
1 'polypeptide(L)'
;MAFHINQGNPNPQILKPGDTDSITIEMYVDGNPVGPGEIIQVKLPDGVIFPATGEIRYMQLDAGINRPLPVESREPDGSIVRFKAEAIGNKPEGFYSVNVQALPNATPGDRTVADGIAIGGTPSPLSIRIGAARPVEQRAYGVVSADGRASSGRGFQVARVGAGDYRITFTNPFVAPPAVTATVYGLGLLLDNAHVDLIEPGSVRIVTGDSNGAFADRPFSFIAVGEAPPLP
;
A
#
# COMPACT_ATOMS: atom_id res chain seq x y z
N MET A 1 27.52 14.12 -28.82
CA MET A 1 26.19 13.54 -28.99
C MET A 1 25.42 13.85 -27.72
N ALA A 2 24.35 14.63 -27.82
CA ALA A 2 23.57 15.05 -26.64
C ALA A 2 22.25 14.29 -26.66
N PHE A 3 21.98 13.52 -25.62
CA PHE A 3 20.66 12.91 -25.44
C PHE A 3 19.73 13.93 -24.79
N HIS A 4 18.47 13.89 -25.20
CA HIS A 4 17.38 14.56 -24.52
C HIS A 4 16.53 13.48 -23.87
N ILE A 5 16.33 13.61 -22.56
CA ILE A 5 15.63 12.63 -21.74
C ILE A 5 14.56 13.40 -21.00
N ASN A 6 13.31 12.97 -21.14
CA ASN A 6 12.18 13.60 -20.46
C ASN A 6 11.38 12.54 -19.72
N GLN A 7 11.05 12.82 -18.46
CA GLN A 7 9.98 12.10 -17.80
C GLN A 7 8.64 12.52 -18.43
N GLY A 8 7.89 11.55 -18.93
CA GLY A 8 6.56 11.77 -19.50
C GLY A 8 5.53 12.18 -18.45
N ASN A 9 4.34 12.56 -18.90
CA ASN A 9 3.24 12.96 -18.00
C ASN A 9 2.60 11.75 -17.31
N PRO A 10 2.17 11.88 -16.03
CA PRO A 10 2.29 13.08 -15.20
C PRO A 10 3.71 13.29 -14.63
N ASN A 11 4.10 14.57 -14.50
CA ASN A 11 5.35 14.97 -13.85
C ASN A 11 5.07 16.06 -12.78
N PRO A 12 5.27 15.78 -11.48
CA PRO A 12 5.77 14.51 -10.93
C PRO A 12 4.75 13.36 -11.06
N GLN A 13 5.25 12.13 -11.11
CA GLN A 13 4.42 10.93 -10.97
C GLN A 13 3.89 10.87 -9.53
N ILE A 14 2.60 10.66 -9.31
CA ILE A 14 2.01 10.61 -7.97
C ILE A 14 1.76 9.14 -7.58
N LEU A 15 2.40 8.69 -6.50
CA LEU A 15 2.18 7.37 -5.90
C LEU A 15 1.62 7.52 -4.49
N LYS A 16 0.80 6.59 -4.02
CA LYS A 16 0.52 6.46 -2.58
C LYS A 16 1.43 5.39 -1.98
N PRO A 17 1.67 5.42 -0.66
CA PRO A 17 2.41 4.34 -0.02
C PRO A 17 1.79 2.96 -0.34
N GLY A 18 2.61 2.04 -0.84
CA GLY A 18 2.19 0.71 -1.30
C GLY A 18 1.69 0.63 -2.75
N ASP A 19 1.33 1.76 -3.39
CA ASP A 19 0.86 1.76 -4.78
C ASP A 19 1.99 1.33 -5.73
N THR A 20 1.61 0.59 -6.77
CA THR A 20 2.46 0.28 -7.93
C THR A 20 1.91 1.03 -9.15
N ASP A 21 2.79 1.66 -9.92
CA ASP A 21 2.46 2.34 -11.16
C ASP A 21 3.64 2.24 -12.15
N SER A 22 3.62 3.04 -13.21
CA SER A 22 4.74 3.18 -14.12
C SER A 22 5.13 4.64 -14.35
N ILE A 23 6.41 4.90 -14.50
CA ILE A 23 6.92 6.16 -15.04
C ILE A 23 7.13 6.01 -16.54
N THR A 24 6.86 7.08 -17.27
CA THR A 24 7.13 7.15 -18.72
C THR A 24 8.42 7.90 -18.95
N ILE A 25 9.26 7.41 -19.86
CA ILE A 25 10.52 8.04 -20.27
C ILE A 25 10.52 8.21 -21.78
N GLU A 26 10.66 9.45 -22.25
CA GLU A 26 10.80 9.80 -23.66
C GLU A 26 12.25 10.21 -23.93
N MET A 27 12.79 9.76 -25.07
CA MET A 27 14.19 10.00 -25.41
C MET A 27 14.38 10.33 -26.89
N TYR A 28 15.29 11.24 -27.18
CA TYR A 28 15.80 11.50 -28.53
C TYR A 28 17.26 12.02 -28.46
N VAL A 29 17.94 12.09 -29.60
CA VAL A 29 19.36 12.51 -29.66
C VAL A 29 19.58 13.65 -30.66
N ASP A 30 20.44 14.59 -30.31
CA ASP A 30 20.95 15.57 -31.27
C ASP A 30 22.01 14.93 -32.18
N GLY A 31 21.74 14.96 -33.49
CA GLY A 31 22.65 14.51 -34.52
C GLY A 31 22.30 13.14 -35.08
N ASN A 32 23.30 12.26 -35.20
CA ASN A 32 23.12 10.94 -35.81
C ASN A 32 22.34 10.02 -34.86
N PRO A 33 21.35 9.26 -35.37
CA PRO A 33 20.66 8.24 -34.60
C PRO A 33 21.62 7.23 -33.96
N VAL A 34 21.24 6.74 -32.78
CA VAL A 34 21.99 5.72 -32.04
C VAL A 34 21.31 4.38 -32.25
N GLY A 35 22.10 3.35 -32.54
CA GLY A 35 21.59 1.98 -32.62
C GLY A 35 21.07 1.47 -31.27
N PRO A 36 20.39 0.31 -31.26
CA PRO A 36 19.94 -0.29 -30.01
C PRO A 36 21.12 -0.73 -29.14
N GLY A 37 20.91 -0.81 -27.82
CA GLY A 37 21.83 -1.45 -26.88
C GLY A 37 22.52 -0.52 -25.87
N GLU A 38 22.36 0.79 -26.00
CA GLU A 38 22.79 1.73 -24.95
C GLU A 38 22.08 1.45 -23.62
N ILE A 39 22.79 1.59 -22.50
CA ILE A 39 22.21 1.30 -21.19
C ILE A 39 21.50 2.53 -20.66
N ILE A 40 20.20 2.39 -20.42
CA ILE A 40 19.40 3.33 -19.64
C ILE A 40 19.46 2.89 -18.18
N GLN A 41 19.85 3.79 -17.30
CA GLN A 41 19.79 3.65 -15.86
C GLN A 41 18.63 4.49 -15.31
N VAL A 42 17.80 3.90 -14.47
CA VAL A 42 16.77 4.59 -13.70
C VAL A 42 17.09 4.45 -12.22
N LYS A 43 17.34 5.57 -11.55
CA LYS A 43 17.62 5.70 -10.12
C LYS A 43 16.42 6.33 -9.44
N LEU A 44 15.78 5.55 -8.58
CA LEU A 44 14.55 5.92 -7.91
C LEU A 44 14.85 6.69 -6.62
N PRO A 45 14.00 7.65 -6.24
CA PRO A 45 14.13 8.35 -4.97
C PRO A 45 13.85 7.43 -3.78
N ASP A 46 14.36 7.80 -2.61
CA ASP A 46 14.03 7.17 -1.32
C ASP A 46 12.52 6.94 -1.15
N GLY A 47 12.15 5.73 -0.76
CA GLY A 47 10.75 5.33 -0.59
C GLY A 47 10.08 4.81 -1.86
N VAL A 48 10.80 4.74 -2.99
CA VAL A 48 10.33 4.17 -4.26
C VAL A 48 11.31 3.11 -4.74
N ILE A 49 10.80 1.97 -5.19
CA ILE A 49 11.59 0.84 -5.67
C ILE A 49 11.09 0.33 -7.02
N PHE A 50 11.96 -0.34 -7.76
CA PHE A 50 11.57 -1.20 -8.87
C PHE A 50 11.17 -2.56 -8.28
N PRO A 51 9.88 -2.96 -8.35
CA PRO A 51 9.40 -4.16 -7.66
C PRO A 51 10.04 -5.43 -8.23
N ALA A 52 10.04 -6.51 -7.43
CA ALA A 52 10.64 -7.79 -7.84
C ALA A 52 10.05 -8.35 -9.14
N THR A 53 8.74 -8.13 -9.34
CA THR A 53 7.94 -8.53 -10.50
C THR A 53 7.72 -7.37 -11.49
N GLY A 54 8.45 -6.26 -11.34
CA GLY A 54 8.31 -5.09 -12.20
C GLY A 54 8.71 -5.40 -13.64
N GLU A 55 7.99 -4.81 -14.58
CA GLU A 55 8.32 -4.83 -16.00
C GLU A 55 8.90 -3.49 -16.45
N ILE A 56 9.72 -3.57 -17.49
CA ILE A 56 10.11 -2.44 -18.32
C ILE A 56 9.56 -2.72 -19.71
N ARG A 57 8.91 -1.75 -20.32
CA ARG A 57 8.27 -1.93 -21.64
C ARG A 57 8.69 -0.82 -22.58
N TYR A 58 8.89 -1.17 -23.84
CA TYR A 58 9.00 -0.20 -24.93
C TYR A 58 7.67 -0.12 -25.67
N MET A 59 7.23 1.10 -25.93
CA MET A 59 5.96 1.39 -26.57
C MET A 59 6.15 2.37 -27.73
N GLN A 60 5.61 2.02 -28.89
CA GLN A 60 5.48 2.91 -30.05
C GLN A 60 4.06 2.74 -30.58
N LEU A 61 3.18 3.62 -30.12
CA LEU A 61 1.72 3.48 -30.28
C LEU A 61 1.30 3.49 -31.75
N ASP A 62 1.90 4.36 -32.57
CA ASP A 62 1.59 4.47 -34.00
C ASP A 62 1.96 3.21 -34.79
N ALA A 63 2.95 2.46 -34.32
CA ALA A 63 3.36 1.18 -34.91
C ALA A 63 2.70 -0.03 -34.23
N GLY A 64 1.82 0.18 -33.24
CA GLY A 64 1.21 -0.89 -32.46
C GLY A 64 2.20 -1.70 -31.62
N ILE A 65 3.39 -1.18 -31.34
CA ILE A 65 4.42 -1.89 -30.57
C ILE A 65 4.19 -1.63 -29.09
N ASN A 66 4.09 -2.71 -28.33
CA ASN A 66 4.09 -2.71 -26.87
C ASN A 66 4.71 -4.02 -26.38
N ARG A 67 6.00 -4.00 -26.03
CA ARG A 67 6.73 -5.22 -25.65
C ARG A 67 7.54 -5.04 -24.36
N PRO A 68 7.68 -6.09 -23.54
CA PRO A 68 8.59 -6.06 -22.42
C PRO A 68 10.05 -6.02 -22.92
N LEU A 69 10.89 -5.30 -22.18
CA LEU A 69 12.33 -5.27 -22.32
C LEU A 69 12.98 -6.04 -21.16
N PRO A 70 14.10 -6.74 -21.42
CA PRO A 70 14.83 -7.41 -20.36
C PRO A 70 15.47 -6.40 -19.40
N VAL A 71 15.42 -6.70 -18.10
CA VAL A 71 16.23 -6.02 -17.09
C VAL A 71 17.67 -6.52 -17.20
N GLU A 72 18.61 -5.62 -17.46
CA GLU A 72 20.03 -5.94 -17.57
C GLU A 72 20.66 -6.10 -16.19
N SER A 73 20.30 -5.24 -15.23
CA SER A 73 20.70 -5.36 -13.83
C SER A 73 19.75 -4.57 -12.93
N ARG A 74 19.73 -4.94 -11.64
CA ARG A 74 18.98 -4.26 -10.59
C ARG A 74 19.75 -4.33 -9.29
N GLU A 75 19.75 -3.25 -8.52
CA GLU A 75 20.28 -3.27 -7.16
C GLU A 75 19.38 -4.14 -6.26
N PRO A 76 19.93 -4.79 -5.21
CA PRO A 76 19.16 -5.69 -4.36
C PRO A 76 17.93 -5.02 -3.71
N ASP A 77 18.03 -3.74 -3.39
CA ASP A 77 16.96 -2.93 -2.79
C ASP A 77 15.96 -2.37 -3.83
N GLY A 78 16.21 -2.57 -5.13
CA GLY A 78 15.38 -2.06 -6.21
C GLY A 78 15.50 -0.55 -6.46
N SER A 79 16.43 0.15 -5.81
CA SER A 79 16.63 1.60 -5.96
C SER A 79 17.15 2.00 -7.34
N ILE A 80 17.85 1.09 -8.03
CA ILE A 80 18.33 1.31 -9.39
C ILE A 80 18.00 0.09 -10.26
N VAL A 81 17.51 0.37 -11.47
CA VAL A 81 17.30 -0.63 -12.53
C VAL A 81 17.96 -0.16 -13.82
N ARG A 82 18.51 -1.10 -14.58
CA ARG A 82 19.19 -0.84 -15.86
C ARG A 82 18.64 -1.73 -16.96
N PHE A 83 18.48 -1.19 -18.16
CA PHE A 83 17.98 -1.91 -19.33
C PHE A 83 18.56 -1.35 -20.62
N LYS A 84 18.52 -2.14 -21.71
CA LYS A 84 18.98 -1.70 -23.02
C LYS A 84 17.92 -0.86 -23.73
N ALA A 85 18.33 0.28 -24.27
CA ALA A 85 17.53 1.11 -25.16
C ALA A 85 17.29 0.43 -26.51
N GLU A 86 16.14 0.72 -27.10
CA GLU A 86 15.91 0.53 -28.53
C GLU A 86 16.71 1.58 -29.33
N ALA A 87 16.64 1.52 -30.67
CA ALA A 87 17.25 2.56 -31.48
C ALA A 87 16.67 3.95 -31.12
N ILE A 88 17.54 4.94 -30.93
CA ILE A 88 17.17 6.30 -30.53
C ILE A 88 17.36 7.23 -31.72
N GLY A 89 16.24 7.75 -32.23
CA GLY A 89 16.21 8.72 -33.32
C GLY A 89 16.41 10.16 -32.86
N ASN A 90 16.37 11.07 -33.83
CA ASN A 90 16.43 12.52 -33.62
C ASN A 90 15.09 13.15 -33.17
N LYS A 91 14.06 12.32 -33.00
CA LYS A 91 12.76 12.66 -32.43
C LYS A 91 12.27 11.48 -31.57
N PRO A 92 11.37 11.70 -30.61
CA PRO A 92 10.72 10.61 -29.89
C PRO A 92 9.90 9.77 -30.88
N GLU A 93 10.30 8.52 -31.09
CA GLU A 93 9.54 7.55 -31.90
C GLU A 93 8.71 6.61 -31.03
N GLY A 94 8.98 6.58 -29.74
CA GLY A 94 8.29 5.79 -28.73
C GLY A 94 8.72 6.23 -27.34
N PHE A 95 8.26 5.50 -26.33
CA PHE A 95 8.60 5.76 -24.94
C PHE A 95 8.80 4.45 -24.17
N TYR A 96 9.51 4.57 -23.06
CA TYR A 96 9.71 3.48 -22.12
C TYR A 96 8.76 3.65 -20.94
N SER A 97 8.11 2.55 -20.54
CA SER A 97 7.34 2.47 -19.30
C SER A 97 8.12 1.62 -18.30
N VAL A 98 8.42 2.16 -17.13
CA VAL A 98 9.19 1.49 -16.08
C VAL A 98 8.31 1.35 -14.84
N ASN A 99 8.04 0.12 -14.40
CA ASN A 99 7.26 -0.07 -13.18
C ASN A 99 8.00 0.43 -11.95
N VAL A 100 7.25 1.08 -11.06
CA VAL A 100 7.73 1.60 -9.78
C VAL A 100 6.71 1.28 -8.71
N GLN A 101 7.18 1.08 -7.49
CA GLN A 101 6.34 0.86 -6.32
C GLN A 101 6.80 1.79 -5.20
N ALA A 102 5.87 2.54 -4.60
CA ALA A 102 6.15 3.24 -3.36
C ALA A 102 6.14 2.23 -2.20
N LEU A 103 7.14 2.31 -1.32
CA LEU A 103 7.17 1.47 -0.13
C LEU A 103 5.89 1.71 0.72
N PRO A 104 5.35 0.68 1.40
CA PRO A 104 4.17 0.82 2.25
C PRO A 104 4.29 1.91 3.32
N ASN A 105 5.51 2.17 3.78
CA ASN A 105 5.85 3.18 4.78
C ASN A 105 6.52 4.43 4.21
N ALA A 106 6.47 4.66 2.89
CA ALA A 106 7.04 5.83 2.27
C ALA A 106 6.41 7.11 2.85
N THR A 107 7.25 8.03 3.34
CA THR A 107 6.75 9.30 3.89
C THR A 107 6.21 10.21 2.78
N PRO A 108 5.05 10.86 2.97
CA PRO A 108 4.50 11.79 1.99
C PRO A 108 5.45 12.94 1.67
N GLY A 109 5.48 13.36 0.42
CA GLY A 109 6.29 14.49 -0.04
C GLY A 109 6.78 14.36 -1.48
N ASP A 110 7.33 15.47 -1.98
CA ASP A 110 7.97 15.54 -3.29
C ASP A 110 9.40 15.01 -3.21
N ARG A 111 9.76 14.16 -4.18
CA ARG A 111 11.08 13.56 -4.32
C ARG A 111 11.59 13.84 -5.73
N THR A 112 12.78 14.41 -5.85
CA THR A 112 13.45 14.58 -7.14
C THR A 112 14.88 14.10 -7.04
N VAL A 113 15.28 13.23 -7.96
CA VAL A 113 16.66 12.74 -8.11
C VAL A 113 17.23 13.37 -9.38
N ALA A 114 18.24 14.23 -9.25
CA ALA A 114 18.79 14.98 -10.39
C ALA A 114 19.39 14.07 -11.49
N ASP A 115 19.94 12.93 -11.09
CA ASP A 115 20.46 11.86 -11.95
C ASP A 115 19.50 10.64 -12.02
N GLY A 116 18.20 10.91 -11.89
CA GLY A 116 17.17 9.88 -11.77
C GLY A 116 16.99 9.03 -13.04
N ILE A 117 17.30 9.59 -14.21
CA ILE A 117 17.36 8.85 -15.47
C ILE A 117 18.70 9.20 -16.13
N ALA A 118 19.44 8.21 -16.60
CA ALA A 118 20.70 8.44 -17.31
C ALA A 118 20.89 7.48 -18.48
N ILE A 119 21.52 7.97 -19.55
CA ILE A 119 22.03 7.16 -20.66
C ILE A 119 23.45 7.64 -20.99
N GLY A 120 24.41 6.72 -21.00
CA GLY A 120 25.83 7.07 -21.05
C GLY A 120 26.20 8.09 -19.97
N GLY A 121 26.69 9.27 -20.38
CA GLY A 121 27.03 10.39 -19.48
C GLY A 121 25.97 11.48 -19.37
N THR A 122 24.75 11.28 -19.90
CA THR A 122 23.69 12.30 -19.91
C THR A 122 22.65 12.01 -18.83
N PRO A 123 22.60 12.80 -17.74
CA PRO A 123 21.58 12.66 -16.70
C PRO A 123 20.33 13.51 -17.00
N SER A 124 19.20 13.10 -16.43
CA SER A 124 17.96 13.86 -16.35
C SER A 124 17.27 13.62 -15.01
N PRO A 125 16.58 14.64 -14.46
CA PRO A 125 15.85 14.47 -13.23
C PRO A 125 14.69 13.48 -13.37
N LEU A 126 14.42 12.75 -12.28
CA LEU A 126 13.20 11.97 -12.07
C LEU A 126 12.46 12.55 -10.86
N SER A 127 11.17 12.87 -11.04
CA SER A 127 10.33 13.49 -10.02
C SER A 127 9.10 12.62 -9.70
N ILE A 128 8.96 12.27 -8.42
CA ILE A 128 7.85 11.47 -7.88
C ILE A 128 7.31 12.17 -6.63
N ARG A 129 5.98 12.22 -6.48
CA ARG A 129 5.29 12.68 -5.28
C ARG A 129 4.67 11.49 -4.56
N ILE A 130 5.04 11.29 -3.30
CA ILE A 130 4.34 10.35 -2.42
C ILE A 130 3.16 11.10 -1.78
N GLY A 131 1.94 10.66 -2.10
CA GLY A 131 0.71 11.15 -1.48
C GLY A 131 0.57 10.70 -0.03
N ALA A 132 -0.42 11.25 0.67
CA ALA A 132 -0.75 10.77 2.01
C ALA A 132 -1.22 9.31 1.96
N ALA A 133 -0.75 8.52 2.93
CA ALA A 133 -1.26 7.17 3.14
C ALA A 133 -2.77 7.25 3.45
N ARG A 134 -3.58 6.44 2.77
CA ARG A 134 -5.02 6.40 3.05
C ARG A 134 -5.29 5.41 4.18
N PRO A 135 -6.27 5.70 5.05
CA PRO A 135 -6.75 4.68 5.97
C PRO A 135 -7.18 3.44 5.19
N VAL A 136 -6.87 2.27 5.73
CA VAL A 136 -7.23 0.97 5.15
C VAL A 136 -8.36 0.34 5.95
N GLU A 137 -9.23 -0.41 5.30
CA GLU A 137 -10.24 -1.19 6.01
C GLU A 137 -9.54 -2.21 6.91
N GLN A 138 -9.90 -2.19 8.19
CA GLN A 138 -9.47 -3.14 9.19
C GLN A 138 -10.69 -3.85 9.76
N ARG A 139 -10.48 -5.10 10.15
CA ARG A 139 -11.46 -5.92 10.88
C ARG A 139 -10.80 -6.50 12.13
N ALA A 140 -11.45 -6.35 13.27
CA ALA A 140 -11.14 -7.10 14.48
C ALA A 140 -12.37 -7.92 14.85
N TYR A 141 -12.20 -9.20 15.11
CA TYR A 141 -13.32 -10.08 15.41
C TYR A 141 -12.89 -11.19 16.33
N GLY A 142 -13.82 -11.74 17.09
CA GLY A 142 -13.53 -12.87 17.95
C GLY A 142 -14.72 -13.49 18.61
N VAL A 143 -14.45 -14.62 19.23
CA VAL A 143 -15.36 -15.37 20.08
C VAL A 143 -14.80 -15.33 21.49
N VAL A 144 -15.56 -14.80 22.42
CA VAL A 144 -15.20 -14.62 23.83
C VAL A 144 -16.02 -15.57 24.67
N SER A 145 -15.36 -16.29 25.58
CA SER A 145 -16.01 -17.17 26.55
C SER A 145 -16.53 -16.36 27.76
N ALA A 146 -17.46 -16.94 28.52
CA ALA A 146 -18.05 -16.28 29.69
C ALA A 146 -17.02 -15.86 30.74
N ASP A 147 -15.92 -16.62 30.91
CA ASP A 147 -14.83 -16.28 31.81
C ASP A 147 -13.88 -15.18 31.28
N GLY A 148 -14.18 -14.60 30.11
CA GLY A 148 -13.42 -13.49 29.54
C GLY A 148 -12.17 -13.89 28.77
N ARG A 149 -12.12 -15.11 28.22
CA ARG A 149 -11.02 -15.56 27.37
C ARG A 149 -11.40 -15.50 25.88
N ALA A 150 -10.43 -15.12 25.04
CA ALA A 150 -10.59 -15.25 23.61
C ALA A 150 -10.48 -16.72 23.21
N SER A 151 -11.57 -17.29 22.71
CA SER A 151 -11.61 -18.67 22.19
C SER A 151 -11.12 -18.74 20.74
N SER A 152 -11.38 -17.69 19.95
CA SER A 152 -10.88 -17.53 18.58
C SER A 152 -10.97 -16.06 18.13
N GLY A 153 -10.35 -15.74 16.99
CA GLY A 153 -10.40 -14.41 16.38
C GLY A 153 -9.04 -13.77 16.14
N ARG A 154 -9.04 -12.49 15.73
CA ARG A 154 -7.82 -11.72 15.44
C ARG A 154 -8.02 -10.23 15.70
N GLY A 155 -6.93 -9.54 16.03
CA GLY A 155 -6.87 -8.07 16.09
C GLY A 155 -7.34 -7.47 17.41
N PHE A 156 -7.46 -8.27 18.47
CA PHE A 156 -7.92 -7.81 19.77
C PHE A 156 -7.28 -8.56 20.94
N GLN A 157 -7.41 -7.97 22.12
CA GLN A 157 -7.25 -8.58 23.44
C GLN A 157 -8.56 -8.38 24.22
N VAL A 158 -8.87 -9.26 25.17
CA VAL A 158 -10.07 -9.16 26.00
C VAL A 158 -9.69 -9.20 27.48
N ALA A 159 -10.36 -8.37 28.27
CA ALA A 159 -10.32 -8.39 29.73
C ALA A 159 -11.74 -8.38 30.29
N ARG A 160 -12.05 -9.30 31.20
CA ARG A 160 -13.28 -9.26 32.00
C ARG A 160 -13.07 -8.31 33.18
N VAL A 161 -13.82 -7.21 33.20
CA VAL A 161 -13.71 -6.14 34.20
C VAL A 161 -14.60 -6.42 35.41
N GLY A 162 -15.75 -7.06 35.18
CA GLY A 162 -16.72 -7.45 36.19
C GLY A 162 -17.65 -8.53 35.68
N ALA A 163 -18.66 -8.89 36.46
CA ALA A 163 -19.70 -9.80 36.00
C ALA A 163 -20.43 -9.18 34.80
N GLY A 164 -20.43 -9.89 33.67
CA GLY A 164 -21.05 -9.44 32.43
C GLY A 164 -20.44 -8.16 31.84
N ASP A 165 -19.20 -7.79 32.18
CA ASP A 165 -18.54 -6.58 31.67
C ASP A 165 -17.18 -6.92 31.09
N TYR A 166 -17.03 -6.71 29.78
CA TYR A 166 -15.86 -7.06 29.00
C TYR A 166 -15.31 -5.85 28.26
N ARG A 167 -14.01 -5.64 28.39
CA ARG A 167 -13.27 -4.68 27.57
C ARG A 167 -12.48 -5.42 26.50
N ILE A 168 -12.75 -5.06 25.24
CA ILE A 168 -11.99 -5.49 24.08
C ILE A 168 -11.04 -4.36 23.70
N THR A 169 -9.74 -4.63 23.65
CA THR A 169 -8.72 -3.67 23.20
C THR A 169 -8.22 -4.09 21.82
N PHE A 170 -8.27 -3.22 20.83
CA PHE A 170 -7.79 -3.53 19.48
C PHE A 170 -6.26 -3.49 19.44
N THR A 171 -5.64 -4.50 18.81
CA THR A 171 -4.18 -4.56 18.68
C THR A 171 -3.63 -3.41 17.83
N ASN A 172 -4.37 -3.02 16.80
CA ASN A 172 -4.14 -1.81 16.03
C ASN A 172 -5.37 -0.90 16.17
N PRO A 173 -5.27 0.29 16.75
CA PRO A 173 -6.40 1.22 16.84
C PRO A 173 -6.94 1.62 15.47
N PHE A 174 -8.25 1.81 15.38
CA PHE A 174 -8.90 2.44 14.23
C PHE A 174 -8.57 3.95 14.20
N VAL A 175 -8.77 4.60 13.05
CA VAL A 175 -8.63 6.07 12.91
C VAL A 175 -9.78 6.80 13.61
N ALA A 176 -10.97 6.19 13.60
CA ALA A 176 -12.19 6.67 14.24
C ALA A 176 -12.91 5.49 14.91
N PRO A 177 -13.90 5.72 15.80
CA PRO A 177 -14.69 4.64 16.37
C PRO A 177 -15.27 3.71 15.27
N PRO A 178 -14.97 2.39 15.31
CA PRO A 178 -15.43 1.45 14.28
C PRO A 178 -16.93 1.13 14.42
N ALA A 179 -17.53 0.53 13.38
CA ALA A 179 -18.82 -0.12 13.53
C ALA A 179 -18.63 -1.48 14.22
N VAL A 180 -19.38 -1.73 15.31
CA VAL A 180 -19.27 -2.96 16.10
C VAL A 180 -20.62 -3.64 16.24
N THR A 181 -20.64 -4.96 16.09
CA THR A 181 -21.77 -5.80 16.49
C THR A 181 -21.29 -6.94 17.38
N ALA A 182 -22.12 -7.33 18.34
CA ALA A 182 -21.88 -8.42 19.26
C ALA A 182 -23.15 -9.25 19.47
N THR A 183 -23.00 -10.55 19.68
CA THR A 183 -24.14 -11.46 19.89
C THR A 183 -23.74 -12.59 20.84
N VAL A 184 -24.55 -12.83 21.87
CA VAL A 184 -24.41 -13.97 22.78
C VAL A 184 -24.63 -15.28 22.02
N TYR A 185 -23.93 -16.34 22.41
CA TYR A 185 -24.16 -17.69 21.90
C TYR A 185 -24.20 -18.72 23.03
N GLY A 186 -24.53 -19.98 22.73
CA GLY A 186 -24.54 -21.07 23.73
C GLY A 186 -25.92 -21.33 24.35
N LEU A 187 -25.94 -22.03 25.49
CA LEU A 187 -27.15 -22.59 26.13
C LEU A 187 -27.97 -21.57 26.96
N GLY A 188 -27.83 -20.27 26.69
CA GLY A 188 -28.61 -19.20 27.33
C GLY A 188 -30.07 -19.17 26.86
N LEU A 189 -30.91 -18.39 27.53
CA LEU A 189 -32.26 -18.09 27.03
C LEU A 189 -32.17 -17.08 25.88
N LEU A 190 -33.18 -17.03 25.01
CA LEU A 190 -33.26 -16.03 23.93
C LEU A 190 -33.34 -14.57 24.44
N LEU A 191 -33.54 -14.39 25.74
CA LEU A 191 -33.54 -13.09 26.42
C LEU A 191 -32.14 -12.66 26.88
N ASP A 192 -31.16 -13.56 26.89
CA ASP A 192 -29.77 -13.22 27.17
C ASP A 192 -29.24 -12.36 26.01
N ASN A 193 -28.47 -11.33 26.32
CA ASN A 193 -28.04 -10.35 25.32
C ASN A 193 -26.60 -9.87 25.50
N ALA A 194 -26.01 -9.38 24.42
CA ALA A 194 -24.75 -8.63 24.40
C ALA A 194 -25.06 -7.21 23.92
N HIS A 195 -24.69 -6.22 24.73
CA HIS A 195 -24.85 -4.82 24.42
C HIS A 195 -23.49 -4.18 24.23
N VAL A 196 -23.30 -3.52 23.09
CA VAL A 196 -22.10 -2.70 22.82
C VAL A 196 -22.32 -1.34 23.49
N ASP A 197 -21.69 -1.14 24.64
CA ASP A 197 -21.94 -0.01 25.54
C ASP A 197 -21.11 1.23 25.19
N LEU A 198 -19.84 1.05 24.82
CA LEU A 198 -18.94 2.14 24.44
C LEU A 198 -18.02 1.70 23.30
N ILE A 199 -17.88 2.55 22.28
CA ILE A 199 -16.98 2.33 21.15
C ILE A 199 -15.96 3.48 21.08
N GLU A 200 -14.69 3.13 21.13
CA GLU A 200 -13.55 4.03 20.97
C GLU A 200 -12.65 3.51 19.82
N PRO A 201 -11.77 4.34 19.24
CA PRO A 201 -10.86 3.88 18.19
C PRO A 201 -9.94 2.72 18.66
N GLY A 202 -9.56 2.70 19.93
CA GLY A 202 -8.67 1.67 20.49
C GLY A 202 -9.37 0.56 21.29
N SER A 203 -10.65 0.72 21.65
CA SER A 203 -11.33 -0.26 22.50
C SER A 203 -12.85 -0.27 22.34
N VAL A 204 -13.48 -1.36 22.72
CA VAL A 204 -14.94 -1.44 22.85
C VAL A 204 -15.29 -2.09 24.18
N ARG A 205 -16.30 -1.55 24.87
CA ARG A 205 -16.91 -2.16 26.05
C ARG A 205 -18.17 -2.92 25.62
N ILE A 206 -18.21 -4.20 25.94
CA ILE A 206 -19.36 -5.07 25.69
C ILE A 206 -19.85 -5.57 27.04
N VAL A 207 -21.13 -5.34 27.32
CA VAL A 207 -21.78 -5.88 28.51
C VAL A 207 -22.73 -7.01 28.12
N THR A 208 -22.80 -8.05 28.93
CA THR A 208 -23.73 -9.17 28.74
C THR A 208 -24.71 -9.26 29.90
N GLY A 209 -25.94 -9.65 29.59
CA GLY A 209 -27.02 -9.79 30.56
C GLY A 209 -27.64 -11.18 30.53
N ASP A 210 -28.19 -11.59 31.68
CA ASP A 210 -29.07 -12.75 31.77
C ASP A 210 -30.52 -12.40 31.34
N SER A 211 -31.38 -13.42 31.34
CA SER A 211 -32.80 -13.33 31.02
C SER A 211 -33.63 -12.37 31.88
N ASN A 212 -33.08 -11.86 33.00
CA ASN A 212 -33.73 -10.87 33.84
C ASN A 212 -33.20 -9.45 33.58
N GLY A 213 -32.29 -9.29 32.61
CA GLY A 213 -31.61 -8.03 32.32
C GLY A 213 -30.54 -7.66 33.34
N ALA A 214 -30.14 -8.58 34.23
CA ALA A 214 -29.05 -8.34 35.17
C ALA A 214 -27.71 -8.65 34.48
N PHE A 215 -26.64 -7.91 34.84
CA PHE A 215 -25.31 -8.21 34.33
C PHE A 215 -24.90 -9.63 34.72
N ALA A 216 -24.56 -10.43 33.73
CA ALA A 216 -24.19 -11.82 33.92
C ALA A 216 -23.20 -12.23 32.84
N ASP A 217 -22.22 -13.04 33.22
CA ASP A 217 -21.23 -13.55 32.29
C ASP A 217 -21.91 -14.45 31.25
N ARG A 218 -21.72 -14.10 29.97
CA ARG A 218 -22.19 -14.88 28.83
C ARG A 218 -21.12 -14.92 27.76
N PRO A 219 -20.98 -16.06 27.06
CA PRO A 219 -20.07 -16.12 25.93
C PRO A 219 -20.72 -15.38 24.74
N PHE A 220 -19.92 -14.61 24.00
CA PHE A 220 -20.39 -13.82 22.86
C PHE A 220 -19.39 -13.82 21.71
N SER A 221 -19.88 -13.59 20.50
CA SER A 221 -19.05 -13.29 19.34
C SER A 221 -19.19 -11.82 18.98
N PHE A 222 -18.16 -11.22 18.39
CA PHE A 222 -18.21 -9.84 17.92
C PHE A 222 -17.39 -9.64 16.65
N ILE A 223 -17.73 -8.59 15.92
CA ILE A 223 -16.90 -8.04 14.83
C ILE A 223 -16.93 -6.52 14.88
N ALA A 224 -15.77 -5.92 14.72
CA ALA A 224 -15.52 -4.50 14.58
C ALA A 224 -14.92 -4.25 13.19
N VAL A 225 -15.51 -3.33 12.42
CA VAL A 225 -15.06 -2.94 11.08
C VAL A 225 -14.94 -1.43 11.01
N GLY A 226 -13.85 -0.94 10.43
CA GLY A 226 -13.61 0.48 10.28
C GLY A 226 -12.27 0.73 9.59
N GLU A 227 -11.91 2.00 9.49
CA GLU A 227 -10.63 2.41 8.92
C GLU A 227 -9.53 2.39 10.00
N ALA A 228 -8.35 1.87 9.67
CA ALA A 228 -7.16 1.94 10.49
C ALA A 228 -6.05 2.69 9.75
N PRO A 229 -5.06 3.25 10.49
CA PRO A 229 -3.85 3.72 9.86
C PRO A 229 -3.25 2.59 9.02
N PRO A 230 -2.72 2.89 7.83
CA PRO A 230 -2.01 1.89 7.04
C PRO A 230 -0.88 1.30 7.89
N LEU A 231 -0.74 -0.03 7.81
CA LEU A 231 0.29 -0.74 8.57
C LEU A 231 1.68 -0.23 8.14
N PRO A 232 2.59 0.01 9.09
CA PRO A 232 3.96 0.43 8.80
C PRO A 232 4.80 -0.67 8.12
#